data_AF-A0A0M3FRY2-F1
#
_entry.id   AF-A0A0M3FRY2-F1
#
_cell.length_a   1.000
_cell.length_b   1.000
_cell.length_c   1.000
_cell.angle_alpha   90.00
_cell.angle_beta   90.00
_cell.angle_gamma   90.00
#
_symmetry.space_group_name_H-M   'P 1'
#
loop_
_entity.id
_entity.type
_entity.pdbx_description
1 polymer ?
#
loop_
_entity_poly.entity_id
_entity_poly.type
_entity_poly.pdbx_seq_one_letter_code
_entity_poly.pdbx_strand_id
1 'polypeptide(L)'
;MRIDELIQQSQWTPLLRSSDNIYFAPVIPNKKLQGAMSYLPHGVNPSEVLMLIDDTVFGSAKVGMCLTAKGIFYKASFEDEKAYLFEHIQQIEADIGMITSSILINGQDELSFSQLDKGAIRALVAFLNELCQGIQATKQTIVNIDAEMQIMIDLFAYFITFSAGQWNNRSKEAVSDHFTKLNDKAVHQYVEKLLNVQMRFDYEDLLHRLADMKDKLAYNFRREMIEQLVYAMALGQVEQNQADLFMTHLCRVSNVSRAVFPDLVKIIYQCLAGEMNQKKVSDLTQEQLQACQLLEIQPELLNEQTLQAAYRKKMADFHPDKYQSLPESVQQLIEQQAQQLNQARAVLKAYLGV
;
A
#
# COMPACT_ATOMS: atom_id res chain seq x y z
N MET A 1 10.67 -0.70 -17.47
CA MET A 1 11.19 -0.48 -18.84
C MET A 1 12.68 -0.26 -18.74
N ARG A 2 13.50 -0.83 -19.64
CA ARG A 2 14.96 -0.64 -19.57
C ARG A 2 15.34 0.71 -20.19
N ILE A 3 16.44 1.32 -19.73
CA ILE A 3 16.81 2.68 -20.16
C ILE A 3 17.15 2.77 -21.66
N ASP A 4 17.66 1.69 -22.25
CA ASP A 4 17.92 1.55 -23.68
C ASP A 4 16.63 1.63 -24.50
N GLU A 5 15.53 1.05 -24.00
CA GLU A 5 14.20 1.19 -24.60
C GLU A 5 13.70 2.64 -24.51
N LEU A 6 13.93 3.32 -23.38
CA LEU A 6 13.53 4.72 -23.19
C LEU A 6 14.28 5.65 -24.16
N ILE A 7 15.58 5.41 -24.36
CA ILE A 7 16.40 6.16 -25.32
C ILE A 7 15.90 5.94 -26.75
N GLN A 8 15.49 4.72 -27.11
CA GLN A 8 14.96 4.45 -28.45
C GLN A 8 13.59 5.08 -28.69
N GLN A 9 12.76 5.21 -27.65
CA GLN A 9 11.41 5.77 -27.75
C GLN A 9 11.38 7.30 -27.63
N SER A 10 12.43 7.91 -27.07
CA SER A 10 12.46 9.37 -26.90
C SER A 10 12.43 10.10 -28.24
N GLN A 11 11.52 11.07 -28.33
CA GLN A 11 11.36 11.94 -29.49
C GLN A 11 12.57 12.86 -29.72
N TRP A 12 13.42 13.05 -28.72
CA TRP A 12 14.61 13.91 -28.81
C TRP A 12 15.84 13.19 -29.35
N THR A 13 15.85 11.86 -29.35
CA THR A 13 16.99 11.05 -29.82
C THR A 13 17.41 11.37 -31.27
N PRO A 14 16.50 11.53 -32.25
CA PRO A 14 16.91 11.91 -33.61
C PRO A 14 17.62 13.27 -33.68
N LEU A 15 17.15 14.26 -32.91
CA LEU A 15 17.72 15.60 -32.89
C LEU A 15 19.12 15.59 -32.25
N LEU A 16 19.29 14.86 -31.15
CA LEU A 16 20.59 14.72 -30.50
C LEU A 16 21.60 13.97 -31.36
N ARG A 17 21.17 12.93 -32.09
CA ARG A 17 22.04 12.18 -33.03
C ARG A 17 22.53 13.01 -34.22
N SER A 18 21.89 14.15 -34.52
CA SER A 18 22.33 15.05 -35.58
C SER A 18 23.49 15.96 -35.15
N SER A 19 23.84 15.98 -33.86
CA SER A 19 24.98 16.72 -33.35
C SER A 19 26.27 15.92 -33.49
N ASP A 20 27.32 16.52 -34.06
CA ASP A 20 28.63 15.88 -34.30
C ASP A 20 29.36 15.44 -33.01
N ASN A 21 28.95 16.00 -31.87
CA ASN A 21 29.59 15.79 -30.57
C ASN A 21 28.82 14.81 -29.67
N ILE A 22 27.66 14.31 -30.11
CA ILE A 22 26.81 13.40 -29.33
C ILE A 22 26.73 12.03 -30.02
N TYR A 23 27.15 11.00 -29.30
CA TYR A 23 27.23 9.63 -29.76
C TYR A 23 26.32 8.75 -28.92
N PHE A 24 25.70 7.74 -29.54
CA PHE A 24 24.82 6.80 -28.87
C PHE A 24 25.19 5.36 -29.19
N ALA A 25 24.99 4.46 -28.24
CA ALA A 25 25.11 3.03 -28.47
C ALA A 25 24.12 2.56 -29.57
N PRO A 26 24.49 1.51 -30.33
CA PRO A 26 25.75 0.77 -30.29
C PRO A 26 26.89 1.45 -31.11
N VAL A 27 26.66 2.64 -31.66
CA VAL A 27 27.56 3.30 -32.64
C VAL A 27 28.38 4.41 -31.97
N ILE A 28 29.10 4.07 -30.90
CA ILE A 28 30.05 5.00 -30.25
C ILE A 28 31.47 4.63 -30.70
N PRO A 29 32.26 5.56 -31.27
CA PRO A 29 33.62 5.26 -31.70
C PRO A 29 34.50 4.80 -30.53
N ASN A 30 35.21 3.68 -30.70
CA ASN A 30 36.05 3.09 -29.65
C ASN A 30 37.05 4.09 -29.03
N LYS A 31 37.64 4.98 -29.84
CA LYS A 31 38.57 6.01 -29.34
C LYS A 31 37.90 6.98 -28.36
N LYS A 32 36.62 7.34 -28.60
CA LYS A 32 35.84 8.22 -27.73
C LYS A 32 35.49 7.51 -26.42
N LEU A 33 35.07 6.24 -26.49
CA LEU A 33 34.83 5.41 -25.30
C LEU A 33 36.06 5.32 -24.41
N GLN A 34 37.24 5.05 -24.99
CA GLN A 34 38.50 4.99 -24.24
C GLN A 34 38.84 6.33 -23.55
N GLY A 35 38.56 7.46 -24.20
CA GLY A 35 38.67 8.78 -23.58
C GLY A 35 37.76 8.93 -22.37
N ALA A 36 36.49 8.55 -22.52
CA ALA A 36 35.49 8.65 -21.47
C ALA A 36 35.74 7.74 -20.27
N MET A 37 36.43 6.61 -20.45
CA MET A 37 36.81 5.73 -19.34
C MET A 37 37.66 6.45 -18.29
N SER A 38 38.30 7.57 -18.64
CA SER A 38 39.09 8.37 -17.69
C SER A 38 38.27 9.09 -16.61
N TYR A 39 36.95 9.19 -16.77
CA TYR A 39 36.07 9.84 -15.79
C TYR A 39 34.86 8.99 -15.39
N LEU A 40 34.78 7.74 -15.87
CA LEU A 40 33.80 6.79 -15.37
C LEU A 40 34.32 6.07 -14.12
N PRO A 41 33.44 5.68 -13.19
CA PRO A 41 33.82 4.89 -12.02
C PRO A 41 34.54 3.60 -12.40
N HIS A 42 35.46 3.17 -11.53
CA HIS A 42 36.17 1.90 -11.68
C HIS A 42 35.17 0.73 -11.76
N GLY A 43 35.34 -0.10 -12.79
CA GLY A 43 34.49 -1.28 -13.04
C GLY A 43 33.32 -1.05 -14.00
N VAL A 44 33.08 0.17 -14.49
CA VAL A 44 32.14 0.40 -15.60
C VAL A 44 32.74 -0.11 -16.90
N ASN A 45 32.03 -1.01 -17.58
CA ASN A 45 32.47 -1.52 -18.88
C ASN A 45 32.13 -0.52 -20.00
N PRO A 46 32.96 -0.42 -21.07
CA PRO A 46 32.65 0.45 -22.22
C PRO A 46 31.28 0.16 -22.86
N SER A 47 30.79 -1.08 -22.80
CA SER A 47 29.48 -1.49 -23.31
C SER A 47 28.30 -0.97 -22.48
N GLU A 48 28.54 -0.47 -21.27
CA GLU A 48 27.51 0.12 -20.41
C GLU A 48 27.24 1.59 -20.73
N VAL A 49 28.06 2.22 -21.60
CA VAL A 49 27.87 3.58 -22.07
C VAL A 49 26.80 3.60 -23.16
N LEU A 50 25.69 4.29 -22.88
CA LEU A 50 24.53 4.38 -23.76
C LEU A 50 24.53 5.66 -24.59
N MET A 51 25.06 6.75 -24.05
CA MET A 51 25.28 8.01 -24.73
C MET A 51 26.59 8.64 -24.25
N LEU A 52 27.31 9.29 -25.15
CA LEU A 52 28.55 10.02 -24.89
C LEU A 52 28.49 11.39 -25.56
N ILE A 53 28.79 12.44 -24.81
CA ILE A 53 29.00 13.80 -25.29
C ILE A 53 30.48 14.10 -25.16
N ASP A 54 31.12 14.42 -26.27
CA ASP A 54 32.50 14.87 -26.31
C ASP A 54 32.55 16.39 -26.28
N ASP A 55 33.02 16.95 -25.16
CA ASP A 55 33.20 18.40 -25.01
C ASP A 55 34.66 18.84 -25.21
N THR A 56 35.51 17.98 -25.80
CA THR A 56 36.90 18.32 -26.06
C THR A 56 37.08 18.99 -27.43
N VAL A 57 37.87 20.05 -27.47
CA VAL A 57 38.22 20.77 -28.72
C VAL A 57 38.89 19.85 -29.77
N PHE A 58 39.68 18.86 -29.32
CA PHE A 58 40.39 17.92 -30.19
C PHE A 58 39.72 16.54 -30.30
N GLY A 59 38.50 16.41 -29.79
CA GLY A 59 37.71 15.18 -29.97
C GLY A 59 38.29 13.93 -29.28
N SER A 60 38.94 14.09 -28.12
CA SER A 60 39.45 12.98 -27.31
C SER A 60 38.42 12.37 -26.35
N ALA A 61 37.27 13.03 -26.12
CA ALA A 61 36.23 12.62 -25.17
C ALA A 61 36.70 12.41 -23.72
N LYS A 62 37.81 13.03 -23.31
CA LYS A 62 38.27 13.04 -21.90
C LYS A 62 37.56 14.10 -21.04
N VAL A 63 36.82 14.99 -21.69
CA VAL A 63 35.98 16.03 -21.09
C VAL A 63 34.62 15.93 -21.76
N GLY A 64 33.55 16.09 -21.00
CA GLY A 64 32.18 15.93 -21.48
C GLY A 64 31.36 15.05 -20.55
N MET A 65 30.44 14.29 -21.12
CA MET A 65 29.42 13.57 -20.36
C MET A 65 29.17 12.16 -20.90
N CYS A 66 29.00 11.19 -20.00
CA CYS A 66 28.52 9.86 -20.32
C CYS A 66 27.20 9.57 -19.62
N LEU A 67 26.32 8.85 -20.30
CA LEU A 67 25.09 8.30 -19.75
C LEU A 67 25.19 6.78 -19.76
N THR A 68 24.88 6.18 -18.61
CA THR A 68 24.75 4.73 -18.44
C THR A 68 23.36 4.41 -17.89
N ALA A 69 23.05 3.15 -17.63
CA ALA A 69 21.82 2.79 -16.92
C ALA A 69 21.72 3.31 -15.47
N LYS A 70 22.86 3.65 -14.84
CA LYS A 70 22.89 4.11 -13.44
C LYS A 70 22.67 5.62 -13.32
N GLY A 71 23.19 6.39 -14.27
CA GLY A 71 23.21 7.84 -14.17
C GLY A 71 24.10 8.51 -15.19
N ILE A 72 24.30 9.81 -14.94
CA ILE A 72 25.11 10.74 -15.70
C ILE A 72 26.48 10.86 -15.02
N PHE A 73 27.54 10.78 -15.81
CA PHE A 73 28.91 11.02 -15.37
C PHE A 73 29.50 12.13 -16.20
N TYR A 74 30.09 13.12 -15.55
CA TYR A 74 30.52 14.35 -16.19
C TYR A 74 31.91 14.73 -15.72
N LYS A 75 32.69 15.32 -16.61
CA LYS A 75 33.98 15.93 -16.29
C LYS A 75 34.17 17.20 -17.10
N ALA A 76 34.41 18.31 -16.41
CA ALA A 76 34.84 19.55 -17.03
C ALA A 76 36.37 19.58 -17.18
N SER A 77 36.88 20.51 -17.98
CA SER A 77 38.32 20.73 -18.09
C SER A 77 38.88 21.19 -16.75
N PHE A 78 39.93 20.53 -16.26
CA PHE A 78 40.62 20.85 -14.99
C PHE A 78 39.75 20.71 -13.73
N GLU A 79 38.60 20.04 -13.82
CA GLU A 79 37.79 19.68 -12.66
C GLU A 79 37.82 18.16 -12.41
N ASP A 80 37.44 17.78 -11.19
CA ASP A 80 37.19 16.40 -10.82
C ASP A 80 35.93 15.87 -11.51
N GLU A 81 35.89 14.55 -11.72
CA GLU A 81 34.69 13.87 -12.21
C GLU A 81 33.52 13.98 -11.24
N LYS A 82 32.32 14.14 -11.80
CA LYS A 82 31.06 14.23 -11.08
C LYS A 82 30.14 13.10 -11.52
N ALA A 83 29.44 12.50 -10.57
CA ALA A 83 28.51 11.40 -10.80
C ALA A 83 27.12 11.76 -10.28
N TYR A 84 26.13 11.71 -11.15
CA TYR A 84 24.74 12.01 -10.85
C TYR A 84 23.89 10.78 -11.15
N LEU A 85 23.58 10.02 -10.11
CA LEU A 85 22.70 8.85 -10.23
C LEU A 85 21.27 9.32 -10.49
N PHE A 86 20.55 8.63 -11.40
CA PHE A 86 19.17 9.01 -11.75
C PHE A 86 18.22 9.04 -10.55
N GLU A 87 18.53 8.29 -9.50
CA GLU A 87 17.75 8.28 -8.26
C GLU A 87 17.80 9.58 -7.46
N HIS A 88 18.83 10.39 -7.68
CA HIS A 88 19.03 11.68 -7.00
C HIS A 88 18.71 12.87 -7.90
N ILE A 89 18.34 12.64 -9.17
CA ILE A 89 17.97 13.70 -10.11
C ILE A 89 16.45 13.91 -10.05
N GLN A 90 16.04 15.08 -9.61
CA GLN A 90 14.65 15.53 -9.54
C GLN A 90 14.27 16.30 -10.80
N GLN A 91 15.16 17.22 -11.22
CA GLN A 91 14.91 18.11 -12.34
C GLN A 91 16.22 18.50 -13.00
N ILE A 92 16.19 18.63 -14.33
CA ILE A 92 17.30 19.19 -15.10
C ILE A 92 16.77 20.43 -15.82
N GLU A 93 17.51 21.53 -15.75
CA GLU A 93 17.15 22.80 -16.38
C GLU A 93 18.23 23.24 -17.37
N ALA A 94 17.83 23.99 -18.37
CA ALA A 94 18.77 24.61 -19.30
C ALA A 94 19.21 25.96 -18.72
N ASP A 95 20.51 26.14 -18.52
CA ASP A 95 21.08 27.44 -18.18
C ASP A 95 21.80 28.00 -19.41
N ILE A 96 21.04 28.78 -20.20
CA ILE A 96 21.48 29.32 -21.47
C ILE A 96 21.52 30.84 -21.39
N GLY A 97 22.73 31.39 -21.20
CA GLY A 97 23.01 32.81 -21.23
C GLY A 97 23.43 33.29 -22.62
N MET A 98 24.00 34.50 -22.69
CA MET A 98 24.65 34.97 -23.92
C MET A 98 25.83 34.06 -24.32
N ILE A 99 26.61 33.63 -23.32
CA ILE A 99 27.87 32.89 -23.48
C ILE A 99 27.78 31.47 -22.89
N THR A 100 26.84 31.20 -21.98
CA THR A 100 26.71 29.90 -21.32
C THR A 100 25.82 28.94 -22.13
N SER A 101 26.27 27.71 -22.23
CA SER A 101 25.57 26.54 -22.77
C SER A 101 25.66 25.44 -21.72
N SER A 102 24.95 25.61 -20.61
CA SER A 102 25.05 24.73 -19.46
C SER A 102 23.70 24.05 -19.17
N ILE A 103 23.75 22.95 -18.43
CA ILE A 103 22.58 22.36 -17.78
C ILE A 103 22.77 22.45 -16.26
N LEU A 104 21.66 22.68 -15.54
CA LEU A 104 21.61 22.68 -14.08
C LEU A 104 20.89 21.42 -13.62
N ILE A 105 21.56 20.60 -12.80
CA ILE A 105 20.93 19.46 -12.13
C ILE A 105 20.44 19.94 -10.76
N ASN A 106 19.15 19.71 -10.49
CA ASN A 106 18.45 20.09 -9.26
C ASN A 106 18.61 21.58 -8.88
N GLY A 107 18.84 22.46 -9.87
CA GLY A 107 19.04 23.89 -9.67
C GLY A 107 20.32 24.26 -8.88
N GLN A 108 21.28 23.35 -8.73
CA GLN A 108 22.50 23.58 -7.94
C GLN A 108 23.78 23.20 -8.72
N ASP A 109 23.75 22.08 -9.42
CA ASP A 109 24.93 21.51 -10.06
C ASP A 109 25.00 21.90 -11.54
N GLU A 110 25.94 22.79 -11.89
CA GLU A 110 26.14 23.23 -13.28
C GLU A 110 27.09 22.28 -14.04
N LEU A 111 26.63 21.81 -15.20
CA LEU A 111 27.41 21.07 -16.19
C LEU A 111 27.49 21.92 -17.46
N SER A 112 28.68 22.42 -17.77
CA SER A 112 28.90 23.35 -18.89
C SER A 112 29.43 22.64 -20.12
N PHE A 113 28.92 22.99 -21.30
CA PHE A 113 29.35 22.41 -22.56
C PHE A 113 29.79 23.50 -23.54
N SER A 114 31.07 23.48 -23.88
CA SER A 114 31.69 24.43 -24.81
C SER A 114 31.47 24.08 -26.29
N GLN A 115 31.23 22.80 -26.59
CA GLN A 115 31.10 22.27 -27.96
C GLN A 115 29.65 22.02 -28.38
N LEU A 116 28.67 22.27 -27.51
CA LEU A 116 27.25 22.12 -27.81
C LEU A 116 26.59 23.48 -28.07
N ASP A 117 25.78 23.53 -29.13
CA ASP A 117 24.95 24.69 -29.40
C ASP A 117 23.71 24.74 -28.48
N LYS A 118 23.06 25.91 -28.44
CA LYS A 118 21.90 26.16 -27.59
C LYS A 118 20.68 25.29 -27.94
N GLY A 119 20.57 24.82 -29.18
CA GLY A 119 19.52 23.90 -29.61
C GLY A 119 19.78 22.50 -29.03
N ALA A 120 21.01 22.02 -29.14
CA ALA A 120 21.46 20.75 -28.58
C ALA A 120 21.29 20.72 -27.05
N ILE A 121 21.61 21.81 -26.34
CA ILE A 121 21.39 21.91 -24.88
C ILE A 121 19.90 21.78 -24.53
N ARG A 122 19.01 22.49 -25.23
CA ARG A 122 17.56 22.37 -24.97
C ARG A 122 17.04 20.96 -25.23
N ALA A 123 17.48 20.37 -26.34
CA ALA A 123 17.14 18.99 -26.67
C ALA A 123 17.67 18.00 -25.62
N LEU A 124 18.88 18.23 -25.12
CA LEU A 124 19.52 17.41 -24.10
C LEU A 124 18.75 17.48 -22.78
N VAL A 125 18.38 18.68 -22.33
CA VAL A 125 17.59 18.87 -21.11
C VAL A 125 16.23 18.19 -21.24
N ALA A 126 15.54 18.36 -22.37
CA ALA A 126 14.25 17.71 -22.60
C ALA A 126 14.38 16.18 -22.62
N PHE A 127 15.40 15.66 -23.29
CA PHE A 127 15.74 14.24 -23.33
C PHE A 127 16.05 13.68 -21.93
N LEU A 128 16.94 14.31 -21.17
CA LEU A 128 17.32 13.83 -19.84
C LEU A 128 16.15 13.89 -18.86
N ASN A 129 15.30 14.92 -18.92
CA ASN A 129 14.06 14.95 -18.13
C ASN A 129 13.08 13.85 -18.55
N GLU A 130 12.92 13.57 -19.85
CA GLU A 130 12.09 12.46 -20.32
C GLU A 130 12.60 11.10 -19.81
N LEU A 131 13.92 10.89 -19.84
CA LEU A 131 14.53 9.69 -19.26
C LEU A 131 14.33 9.63 -17.74
N CYS A 132 14.55 10.73 -17.01
CA CYS A 132 14.32 10.79 -15.57
C CYS A 132 12.85 10.50 -15.26
N GLN A 133 11.91 11.04 -16.02
CA GLN A 133 10.49 10.76 -15.88
C GLN A 133 10.14 9.32 -16.23
N GLY A 134 10.74 8.72 -17.26
CA GLY A 134 10.54 7.30 -17.60
C GLY A 134 11.08 6.37 -16.51
N ILE A 135 12.23 6.70 -15.92
CA ILE A 135 12.82 5.99 -14.78
C ILE A 135 11.99 6.21 -13.52
N GLN A 136 11.54 7.44 -13.25
CA GLN A 136 10.70 7.79 -12.11
C GLN A 136 9.28 7.23 -12.25
N ALA A 137 8.68 7.15 -13.43
CA ALA A 137 7.41 6.50 -13.70
C ALA A 137 7.54 4.98 -13.53
N THR A 138 8.69 4.41 -13.90
CA THR A 138 9.04 3.01 -13.59
C THR A 138 9.29 2.82 -12.07
N LYS A 139 9.77 3.84 -11.35
CA LYS A 139 9.86 3.86 -9.87
C LYS A 139 8.53 4.20 -9.17
N GLN A 140 7.59 4.88 -9.82
CA GLN A 140 6.23 5.12 -9.30
C GLN A 140 5.40 3.83 -9.22
N THR A 141 5.88 2.73 -9.82
CA THR A 141 5.40 1.38 -9.55
C THR A 141 6.00 0.69 -8.32
N ILE A 142 7.06 1.23 -7.69
CA ILE A 142 7.65 0.70 -6.45
C ILE A 142 8.25 1.86 -5.63
N VAL A 143 7.42 2.56 -4.84
CA VAL A 143 7.95 3.10 -3.57
C VAL A 143 8.21 1.86 -2.72
N ASN A 144 9.48 1.57 -2.47
CA ASN A 144 9.86 0.38 -1.72
C ASN A 144 9.46 0.64 -0.27
N ILE A 145 8.32 0.08 0.12
CA ILE A 145 7.88 0.04 1.51
C ILE A 145 9.01 -0.59 2.34
N ASP A 146 9.29 -0.01 3.50
CA ASP A 146 10.26 -0.60 4.40
C ASP A 146 9.84 -2.05 4.74
N ALA A 147 10.80 -2.98 4.73
CA ALA A 147 10.52 -4.39 4.87
C ALA A 147 9.77 -4.71 6.18
N GLU A 148 9.99 -3.90 7.23
CA GLU A 148 9.38 -4.05 8.57
C GLU A 148 7.90 -3.71 8.50
N MET A 149 7.59 -2.63 7.81
CA MET A 149 6.23 -2.19 7.60
C MET A 149 5.49 -3.12 6.63
N GLN A 150 6.19 -3.64 5.62
CA GLN A 150 5.62 -4.60 4.69
C GLN A 150 5.20 -5.90 5.37
N ILE A 151 6.07 -6.49 6.21
CA ILE A 151 5.71 -7.73 6.93
C ILE A 151 4.56 -7.51 7.91
N MET A 152 4.50 -6.35 8.56
CA MET A 152 3.40 -5.98 9.46
C MET A 152 2.07 -5.92 8.70
N ILE A 153 2.03 -5.23 7.55
CA ILE A 153 0.83 -5.13 6.71
C ILE A 153 0.42 -6.51 6.17
N ASP A 154 1.37 -7.33 5.71
CA ASP A 154 1.09 -8.67 5.20
C ASP A 154 0.46 -9.59 6.26
N LEU A 155 1.01 -9.59 7.48
CA LEU A 155 0.46 -10.32 8.62
C LEU A 155 -0.93 -9.80 9.02
N PHE A 156 -1.11 -8.47 9.02
CA PHE A 156 -2.39 -7.85 9.33
C PHE A 156 -3.47 -8.24 8.31
N ALA A 157 -3.13 -8.21 7.02
CA ALA A 157 -3.99 -8.63 5.93
C ALA A 157 -4.33 -10.14 5.99
N TYR A 158 -3.34 -10.98 6.30
CA TYR A 158 -3.56 -12.41 6.52
C TYR A 158 -4.60 -12.66 7.61
N PHE A 159 -4.46 -12.03 8.78
CA PHE A 159 -5.40 -12.26 9.88
C PHE A 159 -6.78 -11.69 9.61
N ILE A 160 -6.89 -10.51 9.01
CA ILE A 160 -8.19 -9.92 8.65
C ILE A 160 -8.96 -10.77 7.63
N THR A 161 -8.24 -11.42 6.70
CA THR A 161 -8.86 -12.27 5.68
C THR A 161 -8.95 -13.74 6.08
N PHE A 162 -8.53 -14.10 7.30
CA PHE A 162 -8.36 -15.49 7.73
C PHE A 162 -9.61 -16.36 7.58
N SER A 163 -10.76 -15.88 8.09
CA SER A 163 -12.02 -16.63 8.04
C SER A 163 -12.65 -16.65 6.65
N ALA A 164 -12.57 -15.52 5.93
CA ALA A 164 -13.20 -15.35 4.62
C ALA A 164 -12.37 -15.93 3.46
N GLY A 165 -11.05 -16.07 3.64
CA GLY A 165 -10.09 -16.48 2.60
C GLY A 165 -9.93 -15.49 1.45
N GLN A 166 -10.63 -14.35 1.48
CA GLN A 166 -10.63 -13.32 0.44
C GLN A 166 -11.04 -11.96 1.01
N TRP A 167 -10.74 -10.90 0.25
CA TRP A 167 -11.18 -9.54 0.58
C TRP A 167 -12.70 -9.39 0.44
N ASN A 168 -13.34 -8.86 1.48
CA ASN A 168 -14.69 -8.29 1.48
C ASN A 168 -14.65 -6.80 1.88
N ASN A 169 -15.76 -6.08 1.70
CA ASN A 169 -15.82 -4.63 1.97
C ASN A 169 -15.30 -4.27 3.38
N ARG A 170 -15.72 -5.01 4.41
CA ARG A 170 -15.31 -4.78 5.81
C ARG A 170 -13.81 -4.97 6.00
N SER A 171 -13.23 -6.02 5.43
CA SER A 171 -11.79 -6.28 5.51
C SER A 171 -10.95 -5.21 4.79
N LYS A 172 -11.42 -4.73 3.62
CA LYS A 172 -10.73 -3.67 2.88
C LYS A 172 -10.74 -2.35 3.64
N GLU A 173 -11.90 -1.99 4.18
CA GLU A 173 -12.08 -0.80 5.01
C GLU A 173 -11.22 -0.87 6.27
N ALA A 174 -11.22 -2.00 6.98
CA ALA A 174 -10.42 -2.18 8.19
C ALA A 174 -8.90 -2.03 7.95
N VAL A 175 -8.37 -2.59 6.87
CA VAL A 175 -6.95 -2.41 6.50
C VAL A 175 -6.68 -0.96 6.08
N SER A 176 -7.54 -0.39 5.24
CA SER A 176 -7.39 1.00 4.80
C SER A 176 -7.39 1.94 5.99
N ASP A 177 -8.39 1.90 6.86
CA ASP A 177 -8.54 2.79 8.01
C ASP A 177 -7.39 2.66 9.01
N HIS A 178 -6.85 1.45 9.18
CA HIS A 178 -5.73 1.21 10.07
C HIS A 178 -4.45 1.91 9.60
N PHE A 179 -4.14 1.81 8.30
CA PHE A 179 -2.89 2.30 7.74
C PHE A 179 -2.97 3.71 7.13
N THR A 180 -4.16 4.19 6.78
CA THR A 180 -4.33 5.55 6.20
C THR A 180 -3.94 6.64 7.20
N LYS A 181 -4.05 6.36 8.51
CA LYS A 181 -3.63 7.28 9.58
C LYS A 181 -2.12 7.51 9.63
N LEU A 182 -1.33 6.62 9.04
CA LEU A 182 0.11 6.79 8.92
C LEU A 182 0.36 7.78 7.79
N ASN A 183 1.09 8.87 8.06
CA ASN A 183 1.45 9.85 7.03
C ASN A 183 2.63 9.36 6.16
N ASP A 184 2.49 8.16 5.60
CA ASP A 184 3.53 7.48 4.81
C ASP A 184 2.98 7.05 3.45
N LYS A 185 3.52 7.67 2.39
CA LYS A 185 3.12 7.44 1.01
C LYS A 185 3.45 6.02 0.52
N ALA A 186 4.55 5.42 0.99
CA ALA A 186 4.94 4.05 0.64
C ALA A 186 3.93 3.04 1.16
N VAL A 187 3.51 3.25 2.41
CA VAL A 187 2.48 2.43 3.08
C VAL A 187 1.16 2.53 2.33
N HIS A 188 0.71 3.74 2.00
CA HIS A 188 -0.56 3.94 1.28
C HIS A 188 -0.56 3.24 -0.08
N GLN A 189 0.52 3.37 -0.85
CA GLN A 189 0.64 2.70 -2.14
C GLN A 189 0.70 1.17 -2.01
N TYR A 190 1.40 0.64 -1.02
CA TYR A 190 1.45 -0.80 -0.78
C TYR A 190 0.08 -1.34 -0.40
N VAL A 191 -0.63 -0.66 0.51
CA VAL A 191 -1.99 -1.02 0.91
C VAL A 191 -2.94 -0.96 -0.29
N GLU A 192 -2.92 0.11 -1.09
CA GLU A 192 -3.76 0.22 -2.28
C GLU A 192 -3.50 -0.92 -3.28
N LYS A 193 -2.22 -1.25 -3.52
CA LYS A 193 -1.85 -2.41 -4.35
C LYS A 193 -2.38 -3.71 -3.77
N LEU A 194 -2.21 -3.91 -2.46
CA LEU A 194 -2.63 -5.11 -1.76
C LEU A 194 -4.14 -5.33 -1.82
N LEU A 195 -4.93 -4.27 -1.71
CA LEU A 195 -6.40 -4.30 -1.74
C LEU A 195 -6.97 -4.55 -3.15
N ASN A 196 -6.17 -4.30 -4.19
CA ASN A 196 -6.55 -4.43 -5.60
C ASN A 196 -6.04 -5.73 -6.25
N VAL A 197 -5.11 -6.44 -5.61
CA VAL A 197 -4.55 -7.70 -6.11
C VAL A 197 -5.00 -8.86 -5.21
N GLN A 198 -5.35 -10.00 -5.82
CA GLN A 198 -5.60 -11.22 -5.06
C GLN A 198 -4.27 -11.85 -4.61
N MET A 199 -3.81 -11.44 -3.44
CA MET A 199 -2.60 -11.98 -2.81
C MET A 199 -2.94 -13.25 -2.02
N ARG A 200 -2.11 -14.30 -2.18
CA ARG A 200 -2.13 -15.48 -1.31
C ARG A 200 -0.98 -15.36 -0.33
N PHE A 201 -1.30 -15.43 0.94
CA PHE A 201 -0.32 -15.38 2.02
C PHE A 201 -0.04 -16.80 2.50
N ASP A 202 1.25 -17.13 2.65
CA ASP A 202 1.70 -18.33 3.33
C ASP A 202 2.10 -17.94 4.76
N TYR A 203 1.42 -18.50 5.76
CA TYR A 203 1.63 -18.13 7.15
C TYR A 203 3.03 -18.50 7.67
N GLU A 204 3.58 -19.64 7.24
CA GLU A 204 4.93 -20.06 7.67
C GLU A 204 5.98 -19.13 7.06
N ASP A 205 5.82 -18.74 5.78
CA ASP A 205 6.70 -17.75 5.14
C ASP A 205 6.65 -16.39 5.86
N LEU A 206 5.47 -15.92 6.26
CA LEU A 206 5.32 -14.69 7.03
C LEU A 206 6.02 -14.78 8.40
N LEU A 207 5.92 -15.92 9.08
CA LEU A 207 6.63 -16.13 10.34
C LEU A 207 8.15 -16.17 10.16
N HIS A 208 8.66 -16.78 9.09
CA HIS A 208 10.08 -16.79 8.76
C HIS A 208 10.60 -15.38 8.48
N ARG A 209 9.91 -14.61 7.64
CA ARG A 209 10.24 -13.21 7.35
C ARG A 209 10.29 -12.36 8.62
N LEU A 210 9.32 -12.53 9.52
CA LEU A 210 9.31 -11.83 10.80
C LEU A 210 10.49 -12.26 11.70
N ALA A 211 10.80 -13.55 11.76
CA ALA A 211 11.90 -14.08 12.56
C ALA A 211 13.27 -13.50 12.12
N ASP A 212 13.49 -13.38 10.81
CA ASP A 212 14.73 -12.84 10.23
C ASP A 212 14.94 -11.35 10.53
N MET A 213 13.86 -10.65 10.88
CA MET A 213 13.86 -9.21 11.13
C MET A 213 13.86 -8.84 12.61
N LYS A 214 13.69 -9.83 13.52
CA LYS A 214 13.52 -9.58 14.96
C LYS A 214 14.63 -8.73 15.59
N ASP A 215 15.86 -8.86 15.10
CA ASP A 215 17.05 -8.19 15.64
C ASP A 215 17.21 -6.75 15.10
N LYS A 216 16.48 -6.43 14.02
CA LYS A 216 16.40 -5.06 13.46
C LYS A 216 15.30 -4.25 14.16
N LEU A 217 14.25 -4.93 14.61
CA LEU A 217 13.10 -4.30 15.26
C LEU A 217 13.35 -4.00 16.74
N ALA A 218 13.13 -2.74 17.13
CA ALA A 218 13.10 -2.35 18.52
C ALA A 218 12.10 -3.19 19.33
N TYR A 219 12.45 -3.56 20.56
CA TYR A 219 11.61 -4.43 21.39
C TYR A 219 10.19 -3.88 21.62
N ASN A 220 10.05 -2.57 21.83
CA ASN A 220 8.75 -1.93 22.00
C ASN A 220 7.90 -2.00 20.73
N PHE A 221 8.52 -1.78 19.56
CA PHE A 221 7.82 -1.91 18.28
C PHE A 221 7.33 -3.33 18.03
N ARG A 222 8.15 -4.35 18.33
CA ARG A 222 7.73 -5.76 18.27
C ARG A 222 6.52 -6.05 19.15
N ARG A 223 6.46 -5.43 20.34
CA ARG A 223 5.32 -5.57 21.24
C ARG A 223 4.05 -4.94 20.67
N GLU A 224 4.14 -3.68 20.25
CA GLU A 224 3.02 -2.93 19.66
C GLU A 224 2.47 -3.67 18.42
N MET A 225 3.36 -4.20 17.58
CA MET A 225 2.99 -5.00 16.42
C MET A 225 2.17 -6.23 16.81
N ILE A 226 2.57 -6.98 17.84
CA ILE A 226 1.79 -8.15 18.31
C ILE A 226 0.39 -7.72 18.76
N GLU A 227 0.26 -6.61 19.50
CA GLU A 227 -1.04 -6.08 19.92
C GLU A 227 -1.93 -5.75 18.72
N GLN A 228 -1.38 -5.07 17.70
CA GLN A 228 -2.12 -4.75 16.48
C GLN A 228 -2.52 -6.02 15.69
N LEU A 229 -1.67 -7.05 15.66
CA LEU A 229 -1.99 -8.30 14.99
C LEU A 229 -3.08 -9.10 15.74
N VAL A 230 -3.11 -9.08 17.07
CA VAL A 230 -4.21 -9.68 17.84
C VAL A 230 -5.53 -8.94 17.59
N TYR A 231 -5.49 -7.61 17.47
CA TYR A 231 -6.64 -6.82 17.04
C TYR A 231 -7.11 -7.20 15.63
N ALA A 232 -6.19 -7.39 14.68
CA ALA A 232 -6.48 -7.86 13.32
C ALA A 232 -7.15 -9.24 13.32
N MET A 233 -6.70 -10.18 14.16
CA MET A 233 -7.32 -11.50 14.32
C MET A 233 -8.78 -11.39 14.75
N ALA A 234 -9.08 -10.53 15.72
CA ALA A 234 -10.44 -10.32 16.20
C ALA A 234 -11.35 -9.72 15.11
N LEU A 235 -10.86 -8.72 14.37
CA LEU A 235 -11.56 -8.15 13.22
C LEU A 235 -11.80 -9.16 12.10
N GLY A 236 -10.82 -10.03 11.85
CA GLY A 236 -10.89 -11.15 10.91
C GLY A 236 -11.73 -12.33 11.37
N GLN A 237 -12.37 -12.23 12.55
CA GLN A 237 -13.20 -13.28 13.15
C GLN A 237 -12.47 -14.60 13.36
N VAL A 238 -11.16 -14.55 13.65
CA VAL A 238 -10.40 -15.70 14.12
C VAL A 238 -10.99 -16.14 15.47
N GLU A 239 -11.10 -17.45 15.72
CA GLU A 239 -11.59 -17.91 17.02
C GLU A 239 -10.59 -17.61 18.13
N GLN A 240 -11.07 -17.27 19.33
CA GLN A 240 -10.22 -16.86 20.45
C GLN A 240 -9.12 -17.88 20.77
N ASN A 241 -9.44 -19.17 20.77
CA ASN A 241 -8.48 -20.25 21.00
C ASN A 241 -7.39 -20.32 19.91
N GLN A 242 -7.74 -20.03 18.66
CA GLN A 242 -6.79 -19.97 17.55
C GLN A 242 -5.93 -18.71 17.62
N ALA A 243 -6.51 -17.57 18.01
CA ALA A 243 -5.76 -16.33 18.24
C ALA A 243 -4.71 -16.49 19.34
N ASP A 244 -5.00 -17.22 20.41
CA ASP A 244 -4.03 -17.58 21.45
C ASP A 244 -2.85 -18.41 20.91
N LEU A 245 -3.11 -19.32 19.97
CA LEU A 245 -2.06 -20.08 19.29
C LEU A 245 -1.20 -19.18 18.39
N PHE A 246 -1.82 -18.35 17.55
CA PHE A 246 -1.11 -17.40 16.70
C PHE A 246 -0.26 -16.42 17.51
N MET A 247 -0.80 -15.89 18.61
CA MET A 247 -0.06 -15.02 19.53
C MET A 247 1.16 -15.74 20.11
N THR A 248 1.05 -17.05 20.41
CA THR A 248 2.19 -17.85 20.88
C THR A 248 3.28 -17.93 19.83
N HIS A 249 2.92 -18.15 18.57
CA HIS A 249 3.88 -18.18 17.45
C HIS A 249 4.55 -16.81 17.25
N LEU A 250 3.76 -15.73 17.21
CA LEU A 250 4.24 -14.36 17.04
C LEU A 250 5.21 -13.97 18.16
N CYS A 251 4.87 -14.21 19.43
CA CYS A 251 5.76 -13.98 20.57
C CYS A 251 7.09 -14.74 20.43
N ARG A 252 7.03 -16.01 20.00
CA ARG A 252 8.23 -16.84 19.82
C ARG A 252 9.14 -16.30 18.72
N VAL A 253 8.61 -16.02 17.53
CA VAL A 253 9.45 -15.59 16.38
C VAL A 253 9.98 -14.17 16.55
N SER A 254 9.19 -13.30 17.18
CA SER A 254 9.59 -11.92 17.48
C SER A 254 10.45 -11.80 18.74
N ASN A 255 10.68 -12.88 19.49
CA ASN A 255 11.42 -12.85 20.76
C ASN A 255 10.83 -11.84 21.78
N VAL A 256 9.51 -11.90 21.97
CA VAL A 256 8.75 -11.16 22.98
C VAL A 256 8.15 -12.14 23.97
N SER A 257 8.34 -11.90 25.27
CA SER A 257 7.80 -12.78 26.31
C SER A 257 6.27 -12.67 26.38
N ARG A 258 5.58 -13.82 26.36
CA ARG A 258 4.11 -13.87 26.51
C ARG A 258 3.63 -13.28 27.83
N ALA A 259 4.46 -13.31 28.88
CA ALA A 259 4.12 -12.74 30.19
C ALA A 259 3.86 -11.23 30.15
N VAL A 260 4.31 -10.55 29.10
CA VAL A 260 4.10 -9.10 28.90
C VAL A 260 2.67 -8.77 28.46
N PHE A 261 1.89 -9.78 28.03
CA PHE A 261 0.54 -9.62 27.51
C PHE A 261 -0.48 -10.46 28.29
N PRO A 262 -0.66 -10.20 29.59
CA PRO A 262 -1.66 -10.92 30.38
C PRO A 262 -3.06 -10.67 29.81
N ASP A 263 -3.78 -11.75 29.50
CA ASP A 263 -5.17 -11.72 29.01
C ASP A 263 -5.42 -10.86 27.75
N LEU A 264 -4.40 -10.48 26.98
CA LEU A 264 -4.54 -9.54 25.85
C LEU A 264 -5.61 -9.98 24.84
N VAL A 265 -5.56 -11.25 24.40
CA VAL A 265 -6.54 -11.82 23.47
C VAL A 265 -7.96 -11.68 24.04
N LYS A 266 -8.15 -12.07 25.30
CA LYS A 266 -9.44 -11.99 25.97
C LYS A 266 -9.95 -10.54 26.03
N ILE A 267 -9.10 -9.60 26.41
CA ILE A 267 -9.46 -8.17 26.53
C ILE A 267 -9.89 -7.62 25.18
N ILE A 268 -9.07 -7.79 24.13
CA ILE A 268 -9.35 -7.27 22.79
C ILE A 268 -10.67 -7.84 22.24
N TYR A 269 -10.88 -9.13 22.38
CA TYR A 269 -12.10 -9.80 21.89
C TYR A 269 -13.35 -9.34 22.63
N GLN A 270 -13.26 -9.14 23.94
CA GLN A 270 -14.37 -8.62 24.75
C GLN A 270 -14.70 -7.16 24.39
N CYS A 271 -13.68 -6.32 24.20
CA CYS A 271 -13.86 -4.92 23.79
C CYS A 271 -14.56 -4.82 22.42
N LEU A 272 -14.07 -5.55 21.41
CA LEU A 272 -14.65 -5.52 20.07
C LEU A 272 -16.08 -6.09 20.03
N ALA A 273 -16.36 -7.13 20.81
CA ALA A 273 -17.73 -7.63 20.97
C ALA A 273 -18.64 -6.56 21.58
N GLY A 274 -18.16 -5.81 22.58
CA GLY A 274 -18.87 -4.69 23.18
C GLY A 274 -19.16 -3.55 22.20
N GLU A 275 -18.17 -3.12 21.42
CA GLU A 275 -18.30 -2.06 20.42
C GLU A 275 -19.25 -2.45 19.27
N MET A 276 -19.16 -3.69 18.78
CA MET A 276 -20.08 -4.19 17.76
C MET A 276 -21.52 -4.22 18.26
N ASN A 277 -21.74 -4.60 19.51
CA ASN A 277 -23.06 -4.59 20.14
C ASN A 277 -23.61 -3.17 20.28
N GLN A 278 -22.79 -2.20 20.70
CA GLN A 278 -23.20 -0.79 20.80
C GLN A 278 -23.51 -0.17 19.43
N LYS A 279 -22.69 -0.43 18.41
CA LYS A 279 -22.92 0.08 17.05
C LYS A 279 -24.21 -0.50 16.43
N LYS A 280 -24.48 -1.77 16.70
CA LYS A 280 -25.72 -2.44 16.27
C LYS A 280 -26.96 -1.83 16.92
N VAL A 281 -26.86 -1.40 18.19
CA VAL A 281 -27.94 -0.68 18.88
C VAL A 281 -28.14 0.72 18.28
N SER A 282 -27.07 1.43 17.90
CA SER A 282 -27.17 2.77 17.29
C SER A 282 -27.68 2.76 15.84
N ASP A 283 -27.47 1.66 15.10
CA ASP A 283 -27.90 1.54 13.70
C ASP A 283 -29.40 1.20 13.56
N LEU A 284 -30.06 0.79 14.64
CA LEU A 284 -31.48 0.45 14.62
C LEU A 284 -32.34 1.73 14.64
N THR A 285 -33.31 1.78 13.74
CA THR A 285 -34.33 2.84 13.76
C THR A 285 -35.21 2.71 15.01
N GLN A 286 -35.90 3.79 15.37
CA GLN A 286 -36.85 3.77 16.49
C GLN A 286 -37.93 2.68 16.34
N GLU A 287 -38.38 2.44 15.10
CA GLU A 287 -39.35 1.37 14.78
C GLU A 287 -38.75 -0.02 15.02
N GLN A 288 -37.50 -0.25 14.66
CA GLN A 288 -36.80 -1.51 14.89
C GLN A 288 -36.51 -1.74 16.39
N LEU A 289 -36.17 -0.69 17.14
CA LEU A 289 -36.02 -0.76 18.59
C LEU A 289 -37.34 -1.12 19.29
N GLN A 290 -38.47 -0.53 18.84
CA GLN A 290 -39.80 -0.89 19.33
C GLN A 290 -40.17 -2.35 18.98
N ALA A 291 -39.82 -2.81 17.77
CA ALA A 291 -40.01 -4.19 17.38
C ALA A 291 -39.20 -5.18 18.25
N CYS A 292 -37.96 -4.83 18.60
CA CYS A 292 -37.14 -5.58 19.56
C CYS A 292 -37.81 -5.63 20.94
N GLN A 293 -38.33 -4.52 21.44
CA GLN A 293 -39.05 -4.47 22.72
C GLN A 293 -40.31 -5.34 22.72
N LEU A 294 -41.13 -5.29 21.66
CA LEU A 294 -42.34 -6.11 21.53
C LEU A 294 -42.04 -7.61 21.58
N LEU A 295 -40.90 -8.02 21.00
CA LEU A 295 -40.45 -9.42 20.98
C LEU A 295 -39.53 -9.78 22.16
N GLU A 296 -39.28 -8.85 23.09
CA GLU A 296 -38.37 -8.99 24.23
C GLU A 296 -36.95 -9.42 23.85
N ILE A 297 -36.47 -8.91 22.71
CA ILE A 297 -35.12 -9.15 22.22
C ILE A 297 -34.23 -7.98 22.66
N GLN A 298 -33.13 -8.28 23.33
CA GLN A 298 -32.07 -7.30 23.55
C GLN A 298 -31.43 -6.96 22.18
N PRO A 299 -31.40 -5.69 21.74
CA PRO A 299 -30.95 -5.32 20.40
C PRO A 299 -29.56 -5.86 20.03
N GLU A 300 -28.66 -5.99 21.01
CA GLU A 300 -27.31 -6.53 20.85
C GLU A 300 -27.32 -8.00 20.40
N LEU A 301 -28.31 -8.77 20.88
CA LEU A 301 -28.48 -10.19 20.61
C LEU A 301 -29.33 -10.46 19.36
N LEU A 302 -29.78 -9.43 18.64
CA LEU A 302 -30.65 -9.59 17.46
C LEU A 302 -29.91 -10.31 16.31
N ASN A 303 -30.35 -11.51 15.97
CA ASN A 303 -29.96 -12.25 14.79
C ASN A 303 -31.13 -13.13 14.34
N GLU A 304 -31.00 -13.83 13.20
CA GLU A 304 -32.11 -14.63 12.65
C GLU A 304 -32.61 -15.70 13.64
N GLN A 305 -31.69 -16.38 14.34
CA GLN A 305 -32.03 -17.44 15.28
C GLN A 305 -32.76 -16.89 16.52
N THR A 306 -32.25 -15.82 17.11
CA THR A 306 -32.87 -15.19 18.29
C THR A 306 -34.22 -14.58 17.95
N LEU A 307 -34.36 -13.96 16.77
CA LEU A 307 -35.64 -13.48 16.25
C LEU A 307 -36.65 -14.62 16.09
N GLN A 308 -36.24 -15.73 15.47
CA GLN A 308 -37.14 -16.87 15.24
C GLN A 308 -37.57 -17.52 16.56
N ALA A 309 -36.65 -17.69 17.50
CA ALA A 309 -36.93 -18.25 18.81
C ALA A 309 -37.88 -17.37 19.63
N ALA A 310 -37.59 -16.06 19.72
CA ALA A 310 -38.40 -15.09 20.46
C ALA A 310 -39.81 -14.97 19.88
N TYR A 311 -39.93 -14.88 18.55
CA TYR A 311 -41.22 -14.85 17.86
C TYR A 311 -42.06 -16.11 18.11
N ARG A 312 -41.46 -17.30 18.00
CA ARG A 312 -42.15 -18.57 18.29
C ARG A 312 -42.65 -18.61 19.73
N LYS A 313 -41.81 -18.20 20.68
CA LYS A 313 -42.17 -18.14 22.10
C LYS A 313 -43.36 -17.22 22.32
N LYS A 314 -43.32 -16.00 21.78
CA LYS A 314 -44.41 -15.03 21.91
C LYS A 314 -45.69 -15.50 21.23
N MET A 315 -45.62 -16.05 20.01
CA MET A 315 -46.79 -16.53 19.28
C MET A 315 -47.48 -17.75 19.90
N ALA A 316 -46.76 -18.56 20.69
CA ALA A 316 -47.38 -19.67 21.42
C ALA A 316 -48.46 -19.20 22.42
N ASP A 317 -48.39 -17.95 22.88
CA ASP A 317 -49.35 -17.34 23.80
C ASP A 317 -50.60 -16.79 23.08
N PHE A 318 -50.62 -16.76 21.75
CA PHE A 318 -51.75 -16.19 20.97
C PHE A 318 -52.39 -17.24 20.04
N HIS A 319 -52.25 -18.54 20.34
CA HIS A 319 -52.84 -19.59 19.51
C HIS A 319 -54.39 -19.50 19.54
N PRO A 320 -55.08 -19.47 18.39
CA PRO A 320 -56.53 -19.22 18.31
C PRO A 320 -57.37 -20.15 19.20
N ASP A 321 -56.98 -21.43 19.25
CA ASP A 321 -57.69 -22.47 20.02
C ASP A 321 -57.71 -22.24 21.53
N LYS A 322 -56.80 -21.41 22.08
CA LYS A 322 -56.74 -21.13 23.51
C LYS A 322 -57.80 -20.14 23.99
N TYR A 323 -58.45 -19.41 23.07
CA TYR A 323 -59.22 -18.21 23.41
C TYR A 323 -60.61 -18.14 22.75
N GLN A 324 -61.04 -19.20 22.07
CA GLN A 324 -62.34 -19.27 21.37
C GLN A 324 -63.56 -19.05 22.29
N SER A 325 -63.41 -19.26 23.60
CA SER A 325 -64.48 -19.07 24.60
C SER A 325 -64.56 -17.67 25.19
N LEU A 326 -63.67 -16.74 24.79
CA LEU A 326 -63.64 -15.37 25.32
C LEU A 326 -64.62 -14.44 24.58
N PRO A 327 -65.04 -13.31 25.19
CA PRO A 327 -65.85 -12.31 24.51
C PRO A 327 -65.19 -11.78 23.24
N GLU A 328 -65.99 -11.46 22.23
CA GLU A 328 -65.53 -11.01 20.90
C GLU A 328 -64.55 -9.82 20.97
N SER A 329 -64.79 -8.87 21.88
CA SER A 329 -63.89 -7.73 22.12
C SER A 329 -62.50 -8.14 22.61
N VAL A 330 -62.40 -9.24 23.36
CA VAL A 330 -61.13 -9.78 23.85
C VAL A 330 -60.43 -10.60 22.77
N GLN A 331 -61.17 -11.34 21.95
CA GLN A 331 -60.62 -12.06 20.79
C GLN A 331 -60.00 -11.07 19.78
N GLN A 332 -60.69 -9.97 19.49
CA GLN A 332 -60.18 -8.91 18.61
C GLN A 332 -58.88 -8.27 19.16
N LEU A 333 -58.78 -8.06 20.47
CA LEU A 333 -57.55 -7.56 21.09
C LEU A 333 -56.37 -8.55 20.97
N ILE A 334 -56.64 -9.84 21.13
CA ILE A 334 -55.62 -10.92 20.99
C ILE A 334 -55.13 -11.00 19.54
N GLU A 335 -56.05 -10.93 18.57
CA GLU A 335 -55.69 -10.89 17.14
C GLU A 335 -54.87 -9.65 16.79
N GLN A 336 -55.26 -8.48 17.32
CA GLN A 336 -54.53 -7.24 17.11
C GLN A 336 -53.09 -7.33 17.67
N GLN A 337 -52.90 -7.91 18.86
CA GLN A 337 -51.56 -8.13 19.41
C GLN A 337 -50.75 -9.14 18.60
N ALA A 338 -51.38 -10.21 18.11
CA ALA A 338 -50.71 -11.16 17.23
C ALA A 338 -50.24 -10.50 15.92
N GLN A 339 -51.05 -9.60 15.36
CA GLN A 339 -50.72 -8.82 14.18
C GLN A 339 -49.55 -7.85 14.43
N GLN A 340 -49.51 -7.20 15.60
CA GLN A 340 -48.37 -6.35 16.00
C GLN A 340 -47.07 -7.15 16.09
N LEU A 341 -47.10 -8.36 16.64
CA LEU A 341 -45.93 -9.24 16.70
C LEU A 341 -45.47 -9.72 15.32
N ASN A 342 -46.41 -9.95 14.39
CA ASN A 342 -46.09 -10.26 12.99
C ASN A 342 -45.41 -9.08 12.28
N GLN A 343 -45.91 -7.86 12.50
CA GLN A 343 -45.31 -6.64 11.97
C GLN A 343 -43.92 -6.40 12.54
N ALA A 344 -43.75 -6.52 13.86
CA ALA A 344 -42.46 -6.42 14.53
C ALA A 344 -41.44 -7.42 13.95
N ARG A 345 -41.85 -8.68 13.74
CA ARG A 345 -41.01 -9.68 13.09
C ARG A 345 -40.63 -9.28 11.66
N ALA A 346 -41.58 -8.76 10.87
CA ALA A 346 -41.34 -8.37 9.49
C ALA A 346 -40.34 -7.21 9.40
N VAL A 347 -40.46 -6.20 10.26
CA VAL A 347 -39.52 -5.07 10.37
C VAL A 347 -38.11 -5.56 10.68
N LEU A 348 -37.95 -6.45 11.66
CA LEU A 348 -36.64 -6.99 12.04
C LEU A 348 -36.06 -7.95 10.99
N LYS A 349 -36.91 -8.70 10.29
CA LYS A 349 -36.52 -9.53 9.13
C LYS A 349 -35.97 -8.69 7.99
N ALA A 350 -36.65 -7.58 7.67
CA ALA A 350 -36.20 -6.64 6.65
C ALA A 350 -34.84 -6.02 7.02
N TYR A 351 -34.62 -5.68 8.28
CA TYR A 351 -33.32 -5.20 8.79
C TYR A 351 -32.22 -6.27 8.64
N LEU A 352 -32.51 -7.52 8.99
CA LEU A 352 -31.55 -8.63 8.90
C LEU A 352 -31.33 -9.14 7.46
N GLY A 353 -32.16 -8.71 6.49
CA GLY A 353 -32.08 -9.16 5.10
C GLY A 353 -32.56 -10.60 4.86
N VAL A 354 -33.50 -11.12 5.67
CA VAL A 354 -33.97 -12.53 5.68
C VAL A 354 -35.47 -12.74 5.72
#